data_AF-A0A835D902-F1
#
_entry.id   AF-A0A835D902-F1
#
_cell.length_a   1.000
_cell.length_b   1.000
_cell.length_c   1.000
_cell.angle_alpha   90.00
_cell.angle_beta   90.00
_cell.angle_gamma   90.00
#
_symmetry.space_group_name_H-M   'P 1'
#
loop_
_entity.id
_entity.type
_entity.pdbx_description
1 polymer ?
#
loop_
_entity_poly.entity_id
_entity_poly.type
_entity_poly.pdbx_seq_one_letter_code
_entity_poly.pdbx_strand_id
1 'polypeptide(L)'
;MSFAQHVSSGSEGNPHYVVIDDRKKRRMVSNRESARRSRMKKQNHVGDLINQVSQLQKENTEIMQNVNATTQHCLEVSSENDILRAQMMELADRLQSLNSVLHIVEEVSGLAMDIPEIPDPLLKPWQLGKHVPVLNHLIDIGCVILNLNFTYYLGSLIFNQLPNVPIVDSH
;
A
#
# COMPACT_ATOMS: atom_id res chain seq x y z
N MET A 1 22.49 9.66 94.78
CA MET A 1 22.20 11.11 94.70
C MET A 1 22.90 11.63 93.45
N SER A 2 22.30 12.21 92.43
CA SER A 2 20.92 12.62 92.15
C SER A 2 20.83 12.83 90.64
N PHE A 3 19.60 12.69 90.12
CA PHE A 3 19.20 12.91 88.74
C PHE A 3 19.46 14.35 88.27
N ALA A 4 19.77 14.51 86.98
CA ALA A 4 19.27 15.63 86.18
C ALA A 4 18.99 15.14 84.76
N GLN A 5 17.71 15.21 84.42
CA GLN A 5 17.09 14.75 83.18
C GLN A 5 16.88 15.97 82.27
N HIS A 6 17.00 15.74 80.96
CA HIS A 6 16.36 16.47 79.88
C HIS A 6 16.77 17.94 79.61
N VAL A 7 17.34 18.18 78.42
CA VAL A 7 16.65 18.99 77.41
C VAL A 7 16.97 18.47 76.01
N SER A 8 15.90 18.02 75.35
CA SER A 8 15.80 17.78 73.92
C SER A 8 16.31 19.01 73.16
N SER A 9 17.43 18.90 72.46
CA SER A 9 17.83 19.91 71.49
C SER A 9 17.07 19.60 70.20
N GLY A 10 15.82 20.09 70.15
CA GLY A 10 14.99 20.06 68.96
C GLY A 10 15.79 20.58 67.78
N SER A 11 15.91 19.72 66.76
CA SER A 11 16.35 20.09 65.44
C SER A 11 15.35 21.12 64.89
N GLU A 12 15.56 22.39 65.20
CA GLU A 12 14.98 23.49 64.44
C GLU A 12 15.58 23.45 63.04
N GLY A 13 15.03 22.56 62.21
CA GLY A 13 15.32 22.53 60.80
C GLY A 13 14.95 23.91 60.26
N ASN A 14 15.97 24.68 59.85
CA ASN A 14 15.80 25.99 59.25
C ASN A 14 14.64 25.92 58.24
N PRO A 15 13.56 26.72 58.38
CA PRO A 15 12.34 26.61 57.57
C PRO A 15 12.61 26.59 56.06
N HIS A 16 13.69 27.22 55.63
CA HIS A 16 14.17 27.22 54.26
C HIS A 16 14.54 25.81 53.73
N TYR A 17 15.09 24.93 54.57
CA TYR A 17 15.53 23.59 54.18
C TYR A 17 14.34 22.62 54.01
N VAL A 18 13.33 22.72 54.88
CA VAL A 18 12.10 21.91 54.80
C VAL A 18 11.32 22.25 53.51
N VAL A 19 11.20 23.54 53.18
CA VAL A 19 10.53 24.00 51.95
C VAL A 19 11.26 23.52 50.68
N ILE A 20 12.60 23.46 50.71
CA ILE A 20 13.40 22.94 49.60
C ILE A 20 13.19 21.43 49.43
N ASP A 21 13.19 20.66 50.52
CA ASP A 21 12.97 19.21 50.49
C ASP A 21 11.55 18.87 49.98
N ASP A 22 10.53 19.58 50.45
CA ASP A 22 9.16 19.41 49.98
C ASP A 22 8.98 19.80 48.51
N ARG A 23 9.69 20.83 48.04
CA ARG A 23 9.74 21.19 46.61
C ARG A 23 10.44 20.11 45.80
N LYS A 24 11.53 19.52 46.31
CA LYS A 24 12.25 18.42 45.66
C LYS A 24 11.37 17.18 45.55
N LYS A 25 10.69 16.78 46.63
CA LYS A 25 9.72 15.67 46.62
C LYS A 25 8.61 15.87 45.60
N ARG A 26 7.98 17.07 45.58
CA ARG A 26 6.95 17.41 44.58
C ARG A 26 7.47 17.33 43.14
N ARG A 27 8.70 17.80 42.88
CA ARG A 27 9.34 17.69 41.57
C ARG A 27 9.61 16.24 41.17
N MET A 28 10.05 15.38 42.10
CA MET A 28 10.29 13.97 41.81
C MET A 28 9.00 13.25 41.43
N VAL A 29 7.91 13.49 42.16
CA VAL A 29 6.59 12.91 41.83
C VAL A 29 6.06 13.42 40.49
N SER A 30 6.15 14.73 40.24
CA SER A 30 5.71 15.32 38.97
C SER A 30 6.53 14.85 37.78
N ASN A 31 7.87 14.80 37.90
CA ASN A 31 8.74 14.31 36.84
C ASN A 31 8.48 12.83 36.55
N ARG A 32 8.32 12.01 37.59
CA ARG A 32 7.96 10.59 37.47
C ARG A 32 6.66 10.43 36.68
N GLU A 33 5.62 11.17 37.03
CA GLU A 33 4.34 11.11 36.31
C GLU A 33 4.46 11.63 34.87
N SER A 34 5.21 12.71 34.63
CA SER A 34 5.46 13.22 33.29
C SER A 34 6.25 12.23 32.42
N ALA A 35 7.26 11.55 32.98
CA ALA A 35 8.01 10.51 32.29
C ALA A 35 7.11 9.31 31.95
N ARG A 36 6.24 8.90 32.88
CA ARG A 36 5.24 7.84 32.65
C ARG A 36 4.28 8.23 31.51
N ARG A 37 3.71 9.44 31.54
CA ARG A 37 2.83 9.96 30.49
C ARG A 37 3.52 10.05 29.13
N SER A 38 4.78 10.48 29.12
CA SER A 38 5.59 10.53 27.90
C SER A 38 5.80 9.14 27.29
N ARG A 39 6.15 8.14 28.12
CA ARG A 39 6.27 6.73 27.68
C ARG A 39 4.93 6.19 27.15
N MET A 40 3.84 6.43 27.88
CA MET A 40 2.50 6.00 27.45
C MET A 40 2.09 6.63 26.12
N LYS A 41 2.33 7.94 25.94
CA LYS A 41 2.04 8.63 24.67
C LYS A 41 2.84 8.03 23.51
N LYS A 42 4.13 7.74 23.71
CA LYS A 42 4.95 7.06 22.69
C LYS A 42 4.46 5.66 22.38
N GLN A 43 4.08 4.87 23.40
CA GLN A 43 3.54 3.53 23.21
C GLN A 43 2.23 3.54 22.42
N ASN A 44 1.31 4.44 22.76
CA ASN A 44 0.07 4.61 22.02
C ASN A 44 0.34 4.99 20.56
N HIS A 45 1.24 5.96 20.33
CA HIS A 45 1.59 6.38 18.97
C HIS A 45 2.18 5.23 18.14
N VAL A 46 3.03 4.39 18.72
CA VAL A 46 3.55 3.19 18.05
C VAL A 46 2.42 2.21 17.73
N GLY A 47 1.49 1.98 18.67
CA GLY A 47 0.30 1.17 18.42
C GLY A 47 -0.56 1.71 17.27
N ASP A 48 -0.80 3.01 17.24
CA ASP A 48 -1.55 3.67 16.16
C ASP A 48 -0.85 3.52 14.80
N LEU A 49 0.48 3.59 14.76
CA LEU A 49 1.26 3.37 13.54
C LEU A 49 1.18 1.91 13.07
N ILE A 50 1.25 0.93 13.99
CA ILE A 50 1.10 -0.49 13.66
C ILE A 50 -0.29 -0.75 13.07
N ASN A 51 -1.34 -0.18 13.67
CA ASN A 51 -2.71 -0.31 13.17
C ASN A 51 -2.84 0.30 11.76
N GLN A 52 -2.25 1.48 11.54
CA GLN A 52 -2.23 2.10 10.21
C GLN A 52 -1.51 1.25 9.17
N VAL A 53 -0.35 0.68 9.51
CA VAL A 53 0.38 -0.22 8.61
C VAL A 53 -0.45 -1.46 8.29
N SER A 54 -1.07 -2.09 9.29
CA SER A 54 -1.93 -3.26 9.08
C SER A 54 -3.14 -2.93 8.21
N GLN A 55 -3.74 -1.75 8.39
CA GLN A 55 -4.87 -1.31 7.57
C GLN A 55 -4.44 -1.05 6.12
N LEU A 56 -3.33 -0.33 5.92
CA LEU A 56 -2.77 -0.08 4.58
C LEU A 56 -2.35 -1.37 3.88
N GLN A 57 -1.81 -2.36 4.61
CA GLN A 57 -1.50 -3.67 4.07
C GLN A 57 -2.76 -4.37 3.56
N LYS A 58 -3.84 -4.36 4.35
CA LYS A 58 -5.13 -4.93 3.95
C LYS A 58 -5.67 -4.22 2.70
N GLU A 59 -5.73 -2.89 2.70
CA GLU A 59 -6.19 -2.11 1.54
C GLU A 59 -5.36 -2.40 0.29
N ASN A 60 -4.04 -2.50 0.42
CA ASN A 60 -3.15 -2.84 -0.68
C ASN A 60 -3.47 -4.24 -1.24
N THR A 61 -3.71 -5.24 -0.38
CA THR A 61 -4.12 -6.58 -0.84
C THR A 61 -5.46 -6.55 -1.59
N GLU A 62 -6.43 -5.77 -1.12
CA GLU A 62 -7.74 -5.63 -1.79
C GLU A 62 -7.60 -4.92 -3.15
N ILE A 63 -6.82 -3.84 -3.22
CA ILE A 63 -6.52 -3.14 -4.48
C ILE A 63 -5.85 -4.10 -5.46
N MET A 64 -4.87 -4.88 -5.02
CA MET A 64 -4.17 -5.83 -5.87
C MET A 64 -5.10 -6.93 -6.41
N GLN A 65 -6.02 -7.44 -5.58
CA GLN A 65 -7.04 -8.39 -6.03
C GLN A 65 -7.95 -7.80 -7.09
N ASN A 66 -8.41 -6.55 -6.90
CA ASN A 66 -9.24 -5.85 -7.87
C ASN A 66 -8.50 -5.61 -9.19
N VAL A 67 -7.24 -5.16 -9.14
CA VAL A 67 -6.42 -4.97 -10.34
C VAL A 67 -6.26 -6.28 -11.11
N ASN A 68 -6.01 -7.38 -10.41
CA ASN A 68 -5.90 -8.70 -11.05
C ASN A 68 -7.21 -9.11 -11.72
N ALA A 69 -8.34 -8.97 -11.04
CA ALA A 69 -9.65 -9.28 -11.59
C ALA A 69 -10.00 -8.43 -12.82
N THR A 70 -9.77 -7.12 -12.76
CA THR A 70 -9.96 -6.22 -13.91
C THR A 70 -9.03 -6.57 -15.06
N THR A 71 -7.77 -6.94 -14.77
CA THR A 71 -6.83 -7.36 -15.80
C THR A 71 -7.31 -8.61 -16.53
N GLN A 72 -7.83 -9.62 -15.81
CA GLN A 72 -8.40 -10.81 -16.44
C GLN A 72 -9.60 -10.46 -17.33
N HIS A 73 -10.53 -9.65 -16.84
CA HIS A 73 -11.67 -9.20 -17.64
C HIS A 73 -11.24 -8.42 -18.90
N CYS A 74 -10.21 -7.57 -18.80
CA CYS A 74 -9.66 -6.87 -19.95
C CYS A 74 -9.04 -7.83 -20.98
N LEU A 75 -8.38 -8.90 -20.53
CA LEU A 75 -7.84 -9.93 -21.42
C LEU A 75 -8.95 -10.72 -22.11
N GLU A 76 -10.01 -11.08 -21.39
CA GLU A 76 -11.20 -11.75 -21.94
C GLU A 76 -11.84 -10.89 -23.04
N VAL A 77 -12.14 -9.62 -22.74
CA VAL A 77 -12.71 -8.69 -23.74
C VAL A 77 -11.78 -8.47 -24.93
N SER A 78 -10.46 -8.41 -24.70
CA SER A 78 -9.49 -8.30 -25.79
C SER A 78 -9.54 -9.53 -26.70
N SER A 79 -9.65 -10.73 -26.12
CA SER A 79 -9.75 -11.98 -26.89
C SER A 79 -11.05 -12.07 -27.69
N GLU A 80 -12.17 -11.66 -27.10
CA GLU A 80 -13.46 -11.57 -27.80
C GLU A 80 -13.38 -10.58 -28.97
N ASN A 81 -12.71 -9.44 -28.75
CA ASN A 81 -12.50 -8.46 -29.82
C ASN A 81 -11.66 -9.05 -30.97
N ASP A 82 -10.61 -9.81 -30.65
CA ASP A 82 -9.79 -10.50 -31.66
C ASP A 82 -10.59 -11.54 -32.46
N ILE A 83 -11.48 -12.29 -31.80
CA ILE A 83 -12.40 -13.22 -32.48
C ILE A 83 -13.34 -12.46 -33.41
N LEU A 84 -13.97 -11.37 -32.93
CA LEU A 84 -14.86 -10.55 -33.75
C LEU A 84 -14.13 -9.94 -34.94
N ARG A 85 -12.89 -9.49 -34.77
CA ARG A 85 -12.04 -9.01 -35.87
C ARG A 85 -11.79 -10.10 -36.90
N ALA A 86 -11.46 -11.32 -36.47
CA ALA A 86 -11.24 -12.44 -37.38
C ALA A 86 -12.50 -12.78 -38.18
N GLN A 87 -13.67 -12.83 -37.52
CA GLN A 87 -14.95 -13.07 -38.19
C GLN A 87 -15.31 -11.96 -39.18
N MET A 88 -15.05 -10.70 -38.82
CA MET A 88 -15.27 -9.56 -39.70
C MET A 88 -14.36 -9.62 -40.94
N MET A 89 -13.08 -9.96 -40.78
CA MET A 89 -12.16 -10.15 -41.90
C MET A 89 -12.60 -11.30 -42.81
N GLU A 90 -13.01 -12.43 -42.24
CA GLU A 90 -13.51 -13.57 -43.03
C GLU A 90 -14.74 -13.18 -43.86
N LEU A 91 -15.69 -12.46 -43.26
CA LEU A 91 -16.88 -12.01 -43.96
C LEU A 91 -16.55 -10.99 -45.06
N ALA A 92 -15.61 -10.07 -44.80
CA ALA A 92 -15.14 -9.11 -45.79
C ALA A 92 -14.47 -9.81 -46.98
N ASP A 93 -13.60 -10.80 -46.74
CA ASP A 93 -12.95 -11.58 -47.79
C ASP A 93 -13.98 -12.37 -48.63
N ARG A 94 -14.96 -13.00 -47.97
CA ARG A 94 -16.07 -13.69 -48.68
C ARG A 94 -16.84 -12.73 -49.57
N LEU A 95 -17.12 -11.53 -49.10
CA LEU A 95 -17.87 -10.53 -49.86
C LEU A 95 -17.03 -9.97 -51.03
N GLN A 96 -15.74 -9.73 -50.84
CA GLN A 96 -14.83 -9.36 -51.92
C GLN A 96 -14.72 -10.45 -52.98
N SER A 97 -14.67 -11.73 -52.57
CA SER A 97 -14.70 -12.86 -53.50
C SER A 97 -15.99 -12.87 -54.33
N LEU A 98 -17.13 -12.59 -53.71
CA LEU A 98 -18.41 -12.50 -54.41
C LEU A 98 -18.45 -11.32 -55.39
N ASN A 99 -18.00 -10.14 -54.96
CA ASN A 99 -17.90 -8.96 -55.81
C ASN A 99 -16.97 -9.21 -57.01
N SER A 100 -15.86 -9.92 -56.80
CA SER A 100 -14.94 -10.30 -57.88
C SER A 100 -15.61 -11.23 -58.91
N VAL A 101 -16.43 -12.19 -58.46
CA VAL A 101 -17.21 -13.05 -59.36
C VAL A 101 -18.25 -12.25 -60.12
N LEU A 102 -18.93 -11.29 -59.46
CA LEU A 102 -19.90 -10.42 -60.12
C LEU A 102 -19.28 -9.57 -61.23
N HIS A 103 -18.08 -9.02 -61.01
CA HIS A 103 -17.35 -8.30 -62.06
C HIS A 103 -17.03 -9.19 -63.27
N ILE A 104 -16.63 -10.45 -63.06
CA ILE A 104 -16.41 -11.40 -64.16
C ILE A 104 -17.72 -11.65 -64.95
N VAL A 105 -18.85 -11.78 -64.25
CA VAL A 105 -20.16 -11.99 -64.89
C VAL A 105 -20.59 -10.74 -65.68
N GLU A 106 -20.38 -9.55 -65.14
CA GLU A 106 -20.62 -8.26 -65.82
C GLU A 106 -19.83 -8.17 -67.13
N GLU A 107 -18.52 -8.48 -67.10
CA GLU A 107 -17.66 -8.50 -68.30
C GLU A 107 -18.16 -9.50 -69.36
N VAL A 108 -18.58 -10.69 -68.95
CA VAL A 108 -19.04 -11.74 -69.87
C VAL A 108 -20.44 -11.46 -70.43
N SER A 109 -21.34 -10.91 -69.62
CA SER A 109 -22.74 -10.67 -70.00
C SER A 109 -22.97 -9.32 -70.68
N GLY A 110 -22.05 -8.36 -70.54
CA GLY A 110 -22.17 -7.00 -71.06
C GLY A 110 -23.25 -6.16 -70.35
N LEU A 111 -23.80 -6.65 -69.25
CA LEU A 111 -24.79 -5.96 -68.42
C LEU A 111 -24.10 -5.29 -67.24
N ALA A 112 -24.17 -3.96 -67.18
CA ALA A 112 -23.61 -3.20 -66.06
C ALA A 112 -24.29 -3.57 -64.74
N MET A 113 -23.50 -3.99 -63.74
CA MET A 113 -23.96 -4.42 -62.42
C MET A 113 -23.46 -3.42 -61.38
N ASP A 114 -24.37 -2.83 -60.60
CA ASP A 114 -24.01 -1.88 -59.53
C ASP A 114 -23.52 -2.64 -58.29
N ILE A 115 -22.21 -2.90 -58.22
CA ILE A 115 -21.57 -3.69 -57.16
C ILE A 115 -21.13 -2.76 -56.01
N PRO A 116 -21.64 -2.93 -54.77
CA PRO A 116 -21.26 -2.09 -53.65
C PRO A 116 -19.78 -2.27 -53.26
N GLU A 117 -19.01 -1.18 -53.27
CA GLU A 117 -17.67 -1.14 -52.68
C GLU A 117 -17.75 -1.17 -51.14
N ILE A 118 -17.06 -2.13 -50.51
CA ILE A 118 -17.00 -2.20 -49.05
C ILE A 118 -16.12 -1.06 -48.53
N PRO A 119 -16.61 -0.21 -47.60
CA PRO A 119 -15.80 0.86 -47.04
C PRO A 119 -14.58 0.34 -46.27
N ASP A 120 -13.40 0.90 -46.56
CA ASP A 120 -12.11 0.65 -45.88
C ASP A 120 -12.13 0.78 -44.33
N PRO A 121 -13.03 1.60 -43.71
CA PRO A 121 -13.23 1.59 -42.25
C PRO A 121 -13.65 0.24 -41.66
N LEU A 122 -14.28 -0.64 -42.45
CA LEU A 122 -14.60 -2.01 -42.02
C LEU A 122 -13.36 -2.92 -42.00
N LEU A 123 -12.30 -2.56 -42.73
CA LEU A 123 -11.03 -3.28 -42.71
C LEU A 123 -10.11 -2.80 -41.57
N LYS A 124 -10.30 -1.56 -41.07
CA LYS A 124 -9.46 -0.97 -40.00
C LYS A 124 -10.25 -0.08 -39.03
N PRO A 125 -11.25 -0.60 -38.28
CA PRO A 125 -12.17 0.29 -37.58
C PRO A 125 -11.52 0.98 -36.37
N TRP A 126 -10.50 0.38 -35.75
CA TRP A 126 -9.87 0.91 -34.54
C TRP A 126 -8.37 0.56 -34.49
N GLN A 127 -7.54 1.40 -35.10
CA GLN A 127 -6.07 1.32 -34.97
C GLN A 127 -5.58 1.84 -33.60
N LEU A 128 -6.27 1.50 -32.50
CA LEU A 128 -5.75 1.78 -31.16
C LEU A 128 -4.51 0.92 -30.94
N GLY A 129 -3.39 1.59 -30.68
CA GLY A 129 -2.05 1.04 -30.68
C GLY A 129 -1.96 -0.32 -30.00
N LYS A 130 -1.35 -1.26 -30.71
CA LYS A 130 -0.56 -2.32 -30.07
C LYS A 130 0.32 -1.62 -29.04
N HIS A 131 0.23 -2.05 -27.77
CA HIS A 131 1.03 -1.64 -26.61
C HIS A 131 0.30 -0.73 -25.61
N VAL A 132 -0.26 -1.37 -24.58
CA VAL A 132 -0.13 -0.83 -23.22
C VAL A 132 0.42 -1.95 -22.33
N PRO A 133 1.72 -1.97 -22.00
CA PRO A 133 2.31 -2.95 -21.11
C PRO A 133 2.02 -2.51 -19.67
N VAL A 134 0.75 -2.53 -19.28
CA VAL A 134 0.41 -2.32 -17.85
C VAL A 134 1.01 -3.45 -16.99
N LEU A 135 1.27 -4.61 -17.60
CA LEU A 135 1.80 -5.79 -16.91
C LEU A 135 3.23 -5.63 -16.37
N ASN A 136 4.12 -4.86 -17.01
CA ASN A 136 5.53 -4.83 -16.58
C ASN A 136 5.76 -3.98 -15.32
N HIS A 137 4.91 -2.98 -15.05
CA HIS A 137 5.04 -2.15 -13.85
C HIS A 137 4.58 -2.85 -12.56
N LEU A 138 3.74 -3.89 -12.66
CA LEU A 138 3.25 -4.62 -11.47
C LEU A 138 4.31 -5.53 -10.84
N ILE A 139 5.22 -6.08 -11.64
CA ILE A 139 6.31 -6.94 -11.16
C ILE A 139 7.32 -6.14 -10.33
N ASP A 140 7.64 -4.91 -10.76
CA ASP A 140 8.57 -4.02 -10.04
C ASP A 140 8.02 -3.56 -8.68
N ILE A 141 6.72 -3.28 -8.58
CA ILE A 141 6.10 -2.84 -7.32
C ILE A 141 6.10 -3.98 -6.29
N GLY A 142 5.86 -5.22 -6.72
CA GLY A 142 5.93 -6.40 -5.84
C GLY A 142 7.32 -6.62 -5.23
N CYS A 143 8.38 -6.38 -6.00
CA CYS A 143 9.76 -6.50 -5.52
C CYS A 143 10.14 -5.45 -4.46
N VAL A 144 9.61 -4.23 -4.56
CA VAL A 144 9.87 -3.16 -3.56
C VAL A 144 9.18 -3.47 -2.22
N ILE A 145 7.96 -4.03 -2.27
CA ILE A 145 7.17 -4.33 -1.06
C ILE A 145 7.72 -5.55 -0.29
N LEU A 146 8.22 -6.58 -0.97
CA LEU A 146 8.84 -7.73 -0.29
C LEU A 146 10.15 -7.35 0.43
N ASN A 147 10.94 -6.43 -0.13
CA ASN A 147 12.15 -5.90 0.53
C ASN A 147 11.82 -5.11 1.81
N LEU A 148 10.74 -4.33 1.83
CA LEU A 148 10.30 -3.59 3.01
C LEU A 148 9.86 -4.54 4.15
N ASN A 149 9.17 -5.63 3.84
CA ASN A 149 8.78 -6.65 4.83
C ASN A 149 9.99 -7.37 5.45
N PHE A 150 11.05 -7.62 4.66
CA PHE A 150 12.28 -8.24 5.15
C PHE A 150 13.04 -7.33 6.14
N THR A 151 13.14 -6.03 5.84
CA THR A 151 13.77 -5.05 6.75
C THR A 151 12.99 -4.88 8.06
N TYR A 152 11.65 -4.94 8.03
CA TYR A 152 10.80 -4.87 9.22
C TYR A 152 10.96 -6.08 10.15
N TYR A 153 11.07 -7.30 9.59
CA TYR A 153 11.28 -8.53 10.35
C TYR A 153 12.67 -8.56 11.01
N LEU A 154 13.72 -8.13 10.29
CA LEU A 154 15.07 -8.01 10.85
C LEU A 154 15.17 -6.92 11.93
N GLY A 155 14.50 -5.78 11.75
CA GLY A 155 14.44 -4.72 12.76
C GLY A 155 13.74 -5.16 14.05
N SER A 156 12.66 -5.94 13.93
CA SER A 156 11.95 -6.53 15.07
C SER A 156 12.79 -7.58 15.80
N LEU A 157 13.59 -8.37 15.09
CA LEU A 157 14.52 -9.34 15.68
C LEU A 157 15.66 -8.63 16.42
N ILE A 158 16.24 -7.57 15.85
CA ILE A 158 17.32 -6.81 16.49
C ILE A 158 16.82 -6.08 17.76
N PHE A 159 15.60 -5.55 17.76
CA PHE A 159 15.05 -4.83 18.92
C PHE A 159 14.67 -5.78 20.08
N ASN A 160 14.23 -7.01 19.78
CA ASN A 160 13.85 -8.00 20.80
C ASN A 160 15.05 -8.79 21.39
N GLN A 161 16.24 -8.70 20.79
CA GLN A 161 17.48 -9.31 21.30
C GLN A 161 18.29 -8.40 22.23
N LEU A 162 17.90 -7.12 22.43
CA LEU A 162 18.61 -6.22 23.33
C LEU A 162 18.28 -6.57 24.80
N PRO A 163 19.27 -6.97 25.62
CA PRO A 163 19.01 -7.31 27.02
C PRO A 163 18.50 -6.08 27.78
N ASN A 164 17.40 -6.24 28.51
CA ASN A 164 16.92 -5.24 29.47
C ASN A 164 18.03 -5.03 30.51
N VAL A 165 18.75 -3.91 30.40
CA VAL A 165 19.76 -3.53 31.40
C VAL A 165 19.02 -3.05 32.65
N PRO A 166 19.09 -3.77 33.78
CA PRO A 166 18.50 -3.30 35.01
C PRO A 166 19.33 -2.13 35.53
N ILE A 167 18.65 -1.02 35.84
CA ILE A 167 19.26 0.14 36.49
C ILE A 167 19.60 -0.30 37.91
N VAL A 168 20.89 -0.51 38.19
CA VAL A 168 21.40 -0.78 39.52
C VAL A 168 21.40 0.53 40.30
N ASP A 169 20.50 0.65 41.27
CA ASP A 169 20.54 1.71 42.28
C ASP A 169 21.82 1.51 43.12
N SER A 170 22.78 2.42 42.96
CA SER A 170 23.99 2.46 43.79
C SER A 170 23.69 3.16 45.11
N HIS A 171 23.98 2.47 46.22
CA HIS A 171 23.91 2.95 47.60
C HIS A 171 24.91 4.06 47.91
#